data_AF-T0Q2L3-F1
#
_entry.id   AF-T0Q2L3-F1
#
_cell.length_a   1.000
_cell.length_b   1.000
_cell.length_c   1.000
_cell.angle_alpha   90.00
_cell.angle_beta   90.00
_cell.angle_gamma   90.00
#
_symmetry.space_group_name_H-M   'P 1'
#
loop_
_entity.id
_entity.type
_entity.pdbx_description
1 polymer ?
#
loop_
_entity_poly.entity_id
_entity_poly.type
_entity_poly.pdbx_seq_one_letter_code
_entity_poly.pdbx_strand_id
1 'polypeptide(L)'
;MRRAKVADAQAPKRTYGVRWHRLGFLVSFASLCNVSSMPLAAYLSEPLPWQGALSPPQTYANYTEFNTAYLERHQQRYSNATLPTGTLYMCLSVYLLGLPGLIYYTKSQIDLLCRILTAPNTTLQHPEGSCYQNHLCSFTFGRSCLWLEPGDAISDPPASSGVATLYFVNEAARHPLVVWLMLIYRICTTLFVWYRLWAHYYRHCTQLESLVRRCGHRNKMPSGSWSYELVLGDPTAIVLLDPIVATLYYLDIWLSCTSFGTATMQVQASANVMSLLLGITYLARSVWFAYWGLCLVSYVLKRWRKEQCFSEVDPTLVAIAVTLSGPIMTYLNGHVTIFVRFYQWLFDCLVPTDRQNEEVEGALVCFVFTLFTLNLPLVHGLVSARRRRHRNIDYSACTYNNFKSAVLLRLAAALRLTPLYPPRGGSIYEAMEANPRLKRSPTISLRGTDCFLLCYCDGELTERLRLSLLTNVDGDLPRSTEPSEFVVYELQSPSAGDCDAILGPQMSTSNSALRAPPDASLWCI
;
A
#
# COMPACT_ATOMS: atom_id res chain seq x y z
N MET A 1 -19.15 51.56 54.22
CA MET A 1 -18.17 50.46 54.07
C MET A 1 -18.13 50.01 52.61
N ARG A 2 -16.98 50.09 51.92
CA ARG A 2 -16.81 49.51 50.57
C ARG A 2 -16.20 48.12 50.73
N ARG A 3 -16.85 47.07 50.21
CA ARG A 3 -16.22 45.73 50.07
C ARG A 3 -15.08 45.84 49.05
N ALA A 4 -13.86 45.56 49.48
CA ALA A 4 -12.76 45.34 48.56
C ALA A 4 -13.04 44.06 47.75
N LYS A 5 -13.00 44.16 46.42
CA LYS A 5 -12.83 42.96 45.59
C LYS A 5 -11.40 42.48 45.80
N VAL A 6 -11.24 41.30 46.38
CA VAL A 6 -9.97 40.56 46.27
C VAL A 6 -9.79 40.28 44.78
N ALA A 7 -8.71 40.82 44.20
CA ALA A 7 -8.31 40.43 42.86
C ALA A 7 -7.69 39.03 42.96
N ASP A 8 -8.24 38.06 42.23
CA ASP A 8 -7.54 36.81 42.00
C ASP A 8 -6.22 37.14 41.30
N ALA A 9 -5.12 36.98 42.04
CA ALA A 9 -3.79 37.03 41.48
C ALA A 9 -3.63 35.81 40.58
N GLN A 10 -3.92 35.97 39.28
CA GLN A 10 -3.65 34.97 38.27
C GLN A 10 -2.17 34.61 38.34
N ALA A 11 -1.88 33.43 38.88
CA ALA A 11 -0.53 32.88 38.93
C ALA A 11 0.07 32.95 37.51
N PRO A 12 1.36 33.31 37.37
CA PRO A 12 1.97 33.45 36.05
C PRO A 12 1.80 32.15 35.28
N LYS A 13 1.21 32.24 34.07
CA LYS A 13 0.97 31.08 33.21
C LYS A 13 2.29 30.40 32.89
N ARG A 14 2.63 29.36 33.65
CA ARG A 14 3.80 28.51 33.41
C ARG A 14 3.64 27.87 32.04
N THR A 15 4.48 28.27 31.10
CA THR A 15 4.60 27.62 29.80
C THR A 15 5.69 26.56 29.88
N TYR A 16 5.35 25.33 29.51
CA TYR A 16 6.29 24.21 29.56
C TYR A 16 7.08 24.11 28.25
N GLY A 17 8.37 23.75 28.36
CA GLY A 17 9.18 23.47 27.18
C GLY A 17 8.71 22.19 26.51
N VAL A 18 8.13 22.29 25.31
CA VAL A 18 7.74 21.13 24.48
C VAL A 18 8.50 21.18 23.17
N ARG A 19 9.19 20.10 22.82
CA ARG A 19 9.95 19.93 21.57
C ARG A 19 9.49 18.67 20.82
N TRP A 20 9.62 18.65 19.50
CA TRP A 20 9.37 17.44 18.70
C TRP A 20 10.67 16.64 18.54
N HIS A 21 10.59 15.32 18.74
CA HIS A 21 11.72 14.42 18.51
C HIS A 21 12.03 14.36 17.02
N ARG A 22 13.22 14.87 16.62
CA ARG A 22 13.60 15.11 15.22
C ARG A 22 13.42 13.88 14.32
N LEU A 23 13.86 12.71 14.77
CA LEU A 23 13.74 11.47 14.02
C LEU A 23 12.28 11.02 13.88
N GLY A 24 11.45 11.23 14.91
CA GLY A 24 10.02 10.88 14.88
C GLY A 24 9.26 11.75 13.88
N PHE A 25 9.52 13.06 13.89
CA PHE A 25 8.99 13.97 12.89
C PHE A 25 9.46 13.61 11.46
N LEU A 26 10.76 13.37 11.25
CA LEU A 26 11.30 13.00 9.94
C LEU A 26 10.68 11.70 9.40
N VAL A 27 10.52 10.68 10.24
CA VAL A 27 9.83 9.43 9.90
C VAL A 27 8.37 9.68 9.54
N SER A 28 7.64 10.43 10.36
CA SER A 28 6.23 10.75 10.13
C SER A 28 6.05 11.49 8.79
N PHE A 29 6.89 12.49 8.54
CA PHE A 29 6.88 13.29 7.31
C PHE A 29 7.28 12.47 6.08
N ALA A 30 8.34 11.65 6.15
CA ALA A 30 8.72 10.74 5.08
C ALA A 30 7.61 9.72 4.76
N SER A 31 6.83 9.31 5.76
CA SER A 31 5.68 8.42 5.60
C SER A 31 4.51 9.11 4.89
N LEU A 32 4.20 10.35 5.26
CA LEU A 32 3.27 11.24 4.54
C LEU A 32 3.69 11.39 3.07
N CYS A 33 4.96 11.72 2.80
CA CYS A 33 5.47 11.87 1.43
C CYS A 33 5.36 10.57 0.64
N ASN A 34 5.79 9.44 1.21
CA ASN A 34 5.75 8.14 0.56
C ASN A 34 4.32 7.70 0.22
N VAL A 35 3.37 7.82 1.15
CA VAL A 35 1.98 7.40 0.91
C VAL A 35 1.30 8.30 -0.11
N SER A 36 1.48 9.62 0.01
CA SER A 36 0.83 10.59 -0.89
C SER A 36 1.42 10.62 -2.30
N SER A 37 2.70 10.28 -2.50
CA SER A 37 3.34 10.28 -3.81
C SER A 37 3.05 9.04 -4.66
N MET A 38 2.48 7.95 -4.09
CA MET A 38 2.22 6.70 -4.81
C MET A 38 1.47 6.83 -6.16
N PRO A 39 0.45 7.71 -6.32
CA PRO A 39 -0.18 7.90 -7.64
C PRO A 39 0.75 8.60 -8.64
N LEU A 40 1.61 9.51 -8.15
CA LEU A 40 2.61 10.21 -8.96
C LEU A 40 3.84 9.34 -9.26
N ALA A 41 4.15 8.35 -8.42
CA ALA A 41 5.23 7.37 -8.63
C ALA A 41 5.03 6.53 -9.90
N ALA A 42 3.80 6.47 -10.44
CA ALA A 42 3.51 5.97 -11.78
C ALA A 42 4.39 6.63 -12.85
N TYR A 43 4.65 7.94 -12.75
CA TYR A 43 5.46 8.71 -13.70
C TYR A 43 6.98 8.45 -13.60
N LEU A 44 7.42 7.52 -12.73
CA LEU A 44 8.77 6.95 -12.83
C LEU A 44 8.90 6.00 -14.03
N SER A 45 7.79 5.40 -14.48
CA SER A 45 7.73 4.48 -15.62
C SER A 45 6.79 4.97 -16.73
N GLU A 46 5.88 5.90 -16.42
CA GLU A 46 4.96 6.51 -17.38
C GLU A 46 5.43 7.89 -17.84
N PRO A 47 5.38 8.20 -19.14
CA PRO A 47 5.66 9.54 -19.64
C PRO A 47 4.57 10.55 -19.21
N LEU A 48 5.00 11.71 -18.73
CA LEU A 48 4.11 12.83 -18.40
C LEU A 48 3.29 13.30 -19.63
N PRO A 49 2.18 14.03 -19.46
CA PRO A 49 1.30 14.43 -20.59
C PRO A 49 1.99 15.22 -21.71
N TRP A 50 3.07 15.94 -21.39
CA TRP A 50 3.91 16.70 -22.33
C TRP A 50 5.17 15.95 -22.81
N GLN A 51 5.30 14.66 -22.46
CA GLN A 51 6.41 13.80 -22.87
C GLN A 51 5.90 12.65 -23.76
N GLY A 52 6.74 12.19 -24.68
CA GLY A 52 6.45 11.07 -25.58
C GLY A 52 5.40 11.38 -26.66
N ALA A 53 5.29 10.50 -27.66
CA ALA A 53 4.31 10.65 -28.71
C ALA A 53 2.87 10.48 -28.18
N LEU A 54 1.94 11.27 -28.72
CA LEU A 54 0.50 11.07 -28.57
C LEU A 54 0.03 10.13 -29.69
N SER A 55 -0.89 9.21 -29.38
CA SER A 55 -1.45 8.34 -30.41
C SER A 55 -2.40 9.17 -31.30
N PRO A 56 -2.15 9.32 -32.62
CA PRO A 56 -3.11 9.97 -33.50
C PRO A 56 -4.41 9.15 -33.53
N PRO A 57 -5.58 9.79 -33.68
CA PRO A 57 -6.84 9.08 -33.92
C PRO A 57 -6.76 8.42 -35.31
N GLN A 58 -6.45 7.12 -35.35
CA GLN A 58 -6.37 6.34 -36.57
C GLN A 58 -7.59 5.44 -36.71
N THR A 59 -8.52 5.86 -37.56
CA THR A 59 -9.63 5.04 -38.06
C THR A 59 -9.13 4.22 -39.25
N TYR A 60 -8.68 3.01 -39.01
CA TYR A 60 -8.48 2.00 -40.04
C TYR A 60 -9.85 1.43 -40.45
N ALA A 61 -10.03 1.08 -41.73
CA ALA A 61 -11.30 0.57 -42.24
C ALA A 61 -11.57 -0.89 -41.82
N ASN A 62 -10.53 -1.68 -41.58
CA ASN A 62 -10.62 -3.06 -41.09
C ASN A 62 -9.32 -3.52 -40.37
N TYR A 63 -9.35 -4.70 -39.75
CA TYR A 63 -8.21 -5.27 -39.05
C TYR A 63 -7.01 -5.56 -39.98
N THR A 64 -7.22 -6.00 -41.22
CA THR A 64 -6.13 -6.29 -42.17
C THR A 64 -5.31 -5.03 -42.50
N GLU A 65 -5.98 -3.91 -42.73
CA GLU A 65 -5.34 -2.60 -42.95
C GLU A 65 -4.59 -2.13 -41.70
N PHE A 66 -5.22 -2.26 -40.52
CA PHE A 66 -4.58 -1.99 -39.23
C PHE A 66 -3.30 -2.81 -39.05
N ASN A 67 -3.39 -4.14 -39.14
CA ASN A 67 -2.27 -5.05 -38.91
C ASN A 67 -1.11 -4.74 -39.86
N THR A 68 -1.39 -4.57 -41.15
CA THR A 68 -0.35 -4.31 -42.17
C THR A 68 0.37 -2.98 -41.92
N ALA A 69 -0.39 -1.88 -41.82
CA ALA A 69 0.18 -0.53 -41.71
C ALA A 69 0.76 -0.21 -40.32
N TYR A 70 0.33 -0.92 -39.27
CA TYR A 70 0.89 -0.77 -37.92
C TYR A 70 2.17 -1.61 -37.75
N LEU A 71 2.22 -2.83 -38.29
CA LEU A 71 3.40 -3.69 -38.26
C LEU A 71 4.58 -3.06 -39.00
N GLU A 72 4.37 -2.60 -40.24
CA GLU A 72 5.41 -1.97 -41.07
C GLU A 72 6.03 -0.75 -40.36
N ARG A 73 5.20 0.08 -39.73
CA ARG A 73 5.64 1.26 -38.96
C ARG A 73 6.53 0.90 -37.78
N HIS A 74 6.26 -0.21 -37.09
CA HIS A 74 7.05 -0.63 -35.93
C HIS A 74 8.38 -1.27 -36.35
N GLN A 75 8.38 -2.06 -37.43
CA GLN A 75 9.59 -2.60 -38.06
C GLN A 75 10.56 -1.47 -38.48
N GLN A 76 10.04 -0.38 -39.07
CA GLN A 76 10.86 0.80 -39.42
C GLN A 76 11.43 1.56 -38.20
N ARG A 77 10.83 1.41 -37.01
CA ARG A 77 11.16 2.21 -35.82
C ARG A 77 12.07 1.51 -34.81
N TYR A 78 11.97 0.19 -34.69
CA TYR A 78 12.66 -0.62 -33.69
C TYR A 78 13.68 -1.55 -34.37
N SER A 79 14.87 -1.01 -34.66
CA SER A 79 15.99 -1.73 -35.29
C SER A 79 17.08 -2.09 -34.26
N ASN A 80 18.21 -2.67 -34.73
CA ASN A 80 19.34 -3.26 -33.99
C ASN A 80 20.03 -2.38 -32.92
N ALA A 81 19.55 -1.16 -32.64
CA ALA A 81 20.17 -0.22 -31.72
C ALA A 81 19.90 -0.48 -30.22
N THR A 82 18.93 -1.33 -29.87
CA THR A 82 18.52 -1.55 -28.46
C THR A 82 17.95 -2.95 -28.19
N LEU A 83 18.68 -3.81 -27.44
CA LEU A 83 18.24 -4.68 -26.30
C LEU A 83 19.29 -5.81 -25.99
N PRO A 84 19.30 -6.44 -24.79
CA PRO A 84 20.36 -7.36 -24.34
C PRO A 84 19.98 -8.87 -24.29
N THR A 85 21.00 -9.70 -23.99
CA THR A 85 21.17 -11.14 -24.30
C THR A 85 20.55 -12.19 -23.34
N GLY A 86 20.20 -13.38 -23.87
CA GLY A 86 19.98 -14.63 -23.11
C GLY A 86 19.22 -15.76 -23.87
N THR A 87 19.71 -17.00 -23.83
CA THR A 87 19.26 -18.17 -24.65
C THR A 87 19.33 -19.50 -23.85
N LEU A 88 18.72 -20.66 -24.20
CA LEU A 88 17.51 -21.09 -24.96
C LEU A 88 17.35 -22.64 -24.77
N TYR A 89 16.20 -23.28 -25.06
CA TYR A 89 16.07 -24.77 -25.15
C TYR A 89 15.29 -25.31 -26.39
N MET A 90 13.98 -25.66 -26.31
CA MET A 90 13.14 -26.21 -27.41
C MET A 90 11.59 -26.10 -27.21
N CYS A 91 10.84 -25.86 -28.30
CA CYS A 91 9.48 -25.28 -28.43
C CYS A 91 8.74 -24.66 -27.21
N LEU A 92 7.43 -24.89 -26.96
CA LEU A 92 6.71 -24.04 -25.97
C LEU A 92 7.28 -24.16 -24.56
N SER A 93 7.39 -25.37 -24.04
CA SER A 93 7.82 -25.64 -22.67
C SER A 93 9.31 -25.39 -22.43
N VAL A 94 10.09 -24.94 -23.43
CA VAL A 94 11.53 -24.73 -23.24
C VAL A 94 12.21 -23.71 -24.20
N TYR A 95 11.82 -23.50 -25.48
CA TYR A 95 12.23 -22.32 -26.28
C TYR A 95 11.50 -21.08 -25.78
N LEU A 96 10.16 -21.19 -25.62
CA LEU A 96 9.30 -20.03 -25.40
C LEU A 96 9.14 -19.68 -23.91
N LEU A 97 9.20 -20.65 -22.99
CA LEU A 97 9.23 -20.35 -21.55
C LEU A 97 10.42 -19.44 -21.22
N GLY A 98 10.16 -18.41 -20.41
CA GLY A 98 11.13 -17.38 -20.07
C GLY A 98 11.22 -16.23 -21.07
N LEU A 99 10.58 -16.31 -22.25
CA LEU A 99 10.46 -15.14 -23.12
C LEU A 99 9.69 -14.01 -22.41
N PRO A 100 10.23 -12.77 -22.39
CA PRO A 100 9.52 -11.63 -21.81
C PRO A 100 8.16 -11.41 -22.49
N GLY A 101 7.11 -11.34 -21.68
CA GLY A 101 5.76 -11.10 -22.16
C GLY A 101 5.04 -12.30 -22.77
N LEU A 102 5.54 -13.53 -22.66
CA LEU A 102 4.91 -14.74 -23.21
C LEU A 102 3.40 -14.88 -22.86
N ILE A 103 2.97 -14.40 -21.70
CA ILE A 103 1.56 -14.43 -21.29
C ILE A 103 0.63 -13.53 -22.12
N TYR A 104 1.19 -12.56 -22.84
CA TYR A 104 0.49 -11.64 -23.72
C TYR A 104 0.45 -12.13 -25.18
N TYR A 105 1.25 -13.15 -25.54
CA TYR A 105 1.30 -13.61 -26.93
C TYR A 105 0.00 -14.33 -27.29
N THR A 106 -0.63 -13.92 -28.39
CA THR A 106 -1.87 -14.55 -28.88
C THR A 106 -1.60 -15.95 -29.41
N LYS A 107 -2.65 -16.76 -29.55
CA LYS A 107 -2.53 -18.10 -30.14
C LYS A 107 -1.92 -18.06 -31.54
N SER A 108 -2.31 -17.14 -32.41
CA SER A 108 -1.73 -16.98 -33.75
C SER A 108 -0.22 -16.68 -33.72
N GLN A 109 0.24 -15.85 -32.78
CA GLN A 109 1.65 -15.54 -32.59
C GLN A 109 2.44 -16.75 -32.07
N ILE A 110 1.88 -17.53 -31.15
CA ILE A 110 2.50 -18.78 -30.65
C ILE A 110 2.57 -19.82 -31.77
N ASP A 111 1.51 -19.97 -32.57
CA ASP A 111 1.47 -20.92 -33.68
C ASP A 111 2.44 -20.52 -34.81
N LEU A 112 2.63 -19.21 -35.06
CA LEU A 112 3.65 -18.66 -35.96
C LEU A 112 5.07 -19.02 -35.47
N LEU A 113 5.40 -18.68 -34.22
CA LEU A 113 6.69 -18.99 -33.61
C LEU A 113 6.98 -20.49 -33.62
N CYS A 114 6.01 -21.31 -33.21
CA CYS A 114 6.19 -22.77 -33.17
C CYS A 114 6.38 -23.35 -34.58
N ARG A 115 5.68 -22.85 -35.60
CA ARG A 115 5.85 -23.28 -36.99
C ARG A 115 7.28 -23.02 -37.48
N ILE A 116 7.81 -21.82 -37.25
CA ILE A 116 9.14 -21.41 -37.71
C ILE A 116 10.24 -22.14 -36.93
N LEU A 117 10.07 -22.30 -35.62
CA LEU A 117 11.06 -22.94 -34.74
C LEU A 117 11.08 -24.48 -34.83
N THR A 118 10.07 -25.11 -35.47
CA THR A 118 10.02 -26.58 -35.67
C THR A 118 10.17 -27.01 -37.13
N ALA A 119 10.17 -26.08 -38.08
CA ALA A 119 10.36 -26.39 -39.49
C ALA A 119 11.85 -26.67 -39.80
N PRO A 120 12.18 -27.79 -40.47
CA PRO A 120 13.54 -28.05 -40.92
C PRO A 120 13.91 -27.11 -42.09
N ASN A 121 15.04 -26.40 -41.96
CA ASN A 121 15.65 -25.54 -42.99
C ASN A 121 14.81 -24.34 -43.47
N THR A 122 13.93 -23.76 -42.64
CA THR A 122 13.30 -22.47 -42.94
C THR A 122 14.28 -21.30 -42.78
N THR A 123 14.72 -20.73 -43.91
CA THR A 123 15.32 -19.39 -43.93
C THR A 123 14.22 -18.34 -43.99
N LEU A 124 14.12 -17.47 -42.98
CA LEU A 124 13.24 -16.30 -43.07
C LEU A 124 13.79 -15.37 -44.16
N GLN A 125 13.03 -15.18 -45.25
CA GLN A 125 13.41 -14.26 -46.32
C GLN A 125 12.81 -12.86 -46.11
N HIS A 126 11.68 -12.78 -45.41
CA HIS A 126 10.97 -11.54 -45.09
C HIS A 126 10.51 -11.57 -43.62
N PRO A 127 10.32 -10.39 -42.98
CA PRO A 127 9.77 -10.34 -41.63
C PRO A 127 8.32 -10.86 -41.59
N GLU A 128 8.06 -11.85 -40.75
CA GLU A 128 6.70 -12.36 -40.49
C GLU A 128 6.25 -11.96 -39.08
N GLY A 129 4.99 -11.49 -38.95
CA GLY A 129 4.47 -10.99 -37.68
C GLY A 129 2.98 -10.66 -37.70
N SER A 130 2.47 -10.26 -36.53
CA SER A 130 1.08 -9.80 -36.35
C SER A 130 0.92 -8.89 -35.13
N CYS A 131 -0.06 -7.99 -35.20
CA CYS A 131 -0.43 -7.03 -34.16
C CYS A 131 -1.88 -7.23 -33.70
N TYR A 132 -2.15 -7.03 -32.42
CA TYR A 132 -3.49 -7.11 -31.84
C TYR A 132 -3.81 -5.88 -30.96
N GLN A 133 -5.10 -5.66 -30.69
CA GLN A 133 -5.57 -4.57 -29.83
C GLN A 133 -5.83 -5.05 -28.41
N ASN A 134 -5.45 -4.25 -27.41
CA ASN A 134 -5.65 -4.55 -26.00
C ASN A 134 -6.88 -3.79 -25.47
N HIS A 135 -7.88 -4.53 -25.01
CA HIS A 135 -9.15 -4.02 -24.51
C HIS A 135 -9.31 -4.25 -23.01
N LEU A 136 -9.80 -3.24 -22.30
CA LEU A 136 -10.21 -3.32 -20.90
C LEU A 136 -11.71 -3.03 -20.86
N CYS A 137 -12.52 -4.08 -20.90
CA CYS A 137 -13.91 -4.02 -21.30
C CYS A 137 -14.02 -3.27 -22.66
N SER A 138 -14.92 -2.29 -22.77
CA SER A 138 -15.14 -1.54 -24.02
C SER A 138 -14.04 -0.53 -24.38
N PHE A 139 -12.94 -0.41 -23.63
CA PHE A 139 -11.92 0.63 -23.83
C PHE A 139 -10.59 0.05 -24.33
N THR A 140 -10.15 0.47 -25.53
CA THR A 140 -8.82 0.12 -26.06
C THR A 140 -7.72 0.88 -25.32
N PHE A 141 -6.93 0.17 -24.52
CA PHE A 141 -5.89 0.76 -23.65
C PHE A 141 -4.46 0.61 -24.20
N GLY A 142 -4.28 -0.20 -25.25
CA GLY A 142 -2.98 -0.40 -25.89
C GLY A 142 -3.06 -1.24 -27.15
N ARG A 143 -1.91 -1.43 -27.78
CA ARG A 143 -1.70 -2.26 -28.98
C ARG A 143 -0.38 -2.99 -28.81
N SER A 144 -0.29 -4.22 -29.29
CA SER A 144 0.95 -4.98 -29.21
C SER A 144 1.21 -5.70 -30.52
N CYS A 145 2.49 -5.82 -30.88
CA CYS A 145 2.95 -6.43 -32.12
C CYS A 145 4.08 -7.42 -31.82
N LEU A 146 4.07 -8.55 -32.52
CA LEU A 146 5.12 -9.55 -32.49
C LEU A 146 5.58 -9.84 -33.92
N TRP A 147 6.89 -9.82 -34.17
CA TRP A 147 7.46 -10.25 -35.44
C TRP A 147 8.86 -10.85 -35.29
N LEU A 148 9.27 -11.60 -36.31
CA LEU A 148 10.61 -12.14 -36.45
C LEU A 148 11.36 -11.42 -37.57
N GLU A 149 12.64 -11.14 -37.37
CA GLU A 149 13.57 -10.71 -38.42
C GLU A 149 14.71 -11.72 -38.59
N PRO A 150 15.16 -11.99 -39.83
CA PRO A 150 16.27 -12.91 -40.06
C PRO A 150 17.60 -12.34 -39.56
N GLY A 151 18.42 -13.21 -38.96
CA GLY A 151 19.72 -12.86 -38.39
C GLY A 151 19.67 -12.57 -36.89
N ASP A 152 20.86 -12.49 -36.32
CA ASP A 152 21.07 -12.18 -34.91
C ASP A 152 21.37 -10.67 -34.74
N ALA A 153 20.40 -9.91 -34.25
CA ALA A 153 20.55 -8.50 -33.90
C ALA A 153 20.96 -8.29 -32.43
N ILE A 154 21.30 -9.37 -31.71
CA ILE A 154 21.56 -9.39 -30.26
C ILE A 154 23.04 -9.69 -29.96
N SER A 155 23.68 -10.58 -30.74
CA SER A 155 25.10 -10.94 -30.60
C SER A 155 26.04 -10.03 -31.39
N ASP A 156 27.22 -9.78 -30.83
CA ASP A 156 28.35 -9.14 -31.52
C ASP A 156 29.60 -10.05 -31.43
N PRO A 157 30.13 -10.58 -32.55
CA PRO A 157 29.64 -10.42 -33.93
C PRO A 157 28.32 -11.17 -34.17
N PRO A 158 27.48 -10.69 -35.11
CA PRO A 158 26.16 -11.28 -35.38
C PRO A 158 26.28 -12.68 -35.99
N ALA A 159 25.59 -13.65 -35.41
CA ALA A 159 25.47 -14.99 -35.97
C ALA A 159 24.66 -14.96 -37.28
N SER A 160 25.31 -15.34 -38.38
CA SER A 160 24.80 -15.12 -39.75
C SER A 160 23.99 -16.29 -40.33
N SER A 161 23.92 -17.44 -39.66
CA SER A 161 23.25 -18.64 -40.16
C SER A 161 22.36 -19.30 -39.10
N GLY A 162 21.06 -19.44 -39.39
CA GLY A 162 20.12 -20.21 -38.57
C GLY A 162 19.58 -19.50 -37.31
N VAL A 163 19.77 -18.19 -37.19
CA VAL A 163 19.25 -17.36 -36.08
C VAL A 163 18.25 -16.34 -36.63
N ALA A 164 17.22 -16.03 -35.83
CA ALA A 164 16.25 -14.97 -36.08
C ALA A 164 16.00 -14.19 -34.78
N THR A 165 15.78 -12.89 -34.89
CA THR A 165 15.51 -12.00 -33.75
C THR A 165 14.01 -11.83 -33.56
N LEU A 166 13.54 -12.05 -32.33
CA LEU A 166 12.14 -11.85 -31.94
C LEU A 166 11.92 -10.47 -31.36
N TYR A 167 11.04 -9.70 -31.99
CA TYR A 167 10.58 -8.41 -31.50
C TYR A 167 9.18 -8.55 -30.91
N PHE A 168 8.99 -8.06 -29.68
CA PHE A 168 7.68 -7.83 -29.08
C PHE A 168 7.59 -6.37 -28.64
N VAL A 169 6.65 -5.63 -29.22
CA VAL A 169 6.40 -4.22 -28.90
C VAL A 169 5.03 -4.09 -28.26
N ASN A 170 4.96 -3.38 -27.14
CA ASN A 170 3.72 -3.02 -26.47
C ASN A 170 3.62 -1.50 -26.34
N GLU A 171 2.55 -0.92 -26.89
CA GLU A 171 2.32 0.53 -26.91
C GLU A 171 1.01 0.88 -26.20
N ALA A 172 1.07 1.82 -25.26
CA ALA A 172 -0.11 2.36 -24.60
C ALA A 172 -0.88 3.33 -25.51
N ALA A 173 -2.22 3.25 -25.50
CA ALA A 173 -3.07 4.19 -26.21
C ALA A 173 -3.04 5.56 -25.51
N ARG A 174 -2.26 6.52 -26.02
CA ARG A 174 -2.05 7.84 -25.40
C ARG A 174 -2.94 8.91 -26.04
N HIS A 175 -4.22 8.89 -25.69
CA HIS A 175 -5.15 9.96 -26.05
C HIS A 175 -4.87 11.22 -25.20
N PRO A 176 -4.76 12.43 -25.81
CA PRO A 176 -4.37 13.66 -25.10
C PRO A 176 -5.26 13.98 -23.89
N LEU A 177 -6.59 13.87 -24.07
CA LEU A 177 -7.56 14.15 -23.03
C LEU A 177 -7.45 13.15 -21.86
N VAL A 178 -7.20 11.87 -22.14
CA VAL A 178 -7.07 10.82 -21.12
C VAL A 178 -5.82 11.03 -20.27
N VAL A 179 -4.66 11.33 -20.88
CA VAL A 179 -3.41 11.54 -20.12
C VAL A 179 -3.45 12.81 -19.25
N TRP A 180 -4.14 13.87 -19.70
CA TRP A 180 -4.37 15.07 -18.88
C TRP A 180 -5.36 14.81 -17.73
N LEU A 181 -6.46 14.10 -18.00
CA LEU A 181 -7.40 13.71 -16.93
C LEU A 181 -6.74 12.82 -15.87
N MET A 182 -5.86 11.89 -16.27
CA MET A 182 -5.06 11.10 -15.33
C MET A 182 -4.14 11.96 -14.45
N LEU A 183 -3.46 12.95 -15.02
CA LEU A 183 -2.60 13.84 -14.24
C LEU A 183 -3.41 14.65 -13.23
N ILE A 184 -4.53 15.25 -13.65
CA ILE A 184 -5.44 15.98 -12.77
C ILE A 184 -5.96 15.06 -11.66
N TYR A 185 -6.40 13.86 -12.01
CA TYR A 185 -6.86 12.84 -11.08
C TYR A 185 -5.80 12.49 -10.01
N ARG A 186 -4.56 12.25 -10.41
CA ARG A 186 -3.44 11.95 -9.51
C ARG A 186 -3.07 13.13 -8.62
N ILE A 187 -3.09 14.36 -9.13
CA ILE A 187 -2.88 15.58 -8.34
C ILE A 187 -3.99 15.77 -7.30
N CYS A 188 -5.26 15.71 -7.71
CA CYS A 188 -6.40 15.83 -6.80
C CYS A 188 -6.38 14.75 -5.72
N THR A 189 -6.06 13.51 -6.09
CA THR A 189 -5.92 12.37 -5.17
C THR A 189 -4.76 12.56 -4.17
N THR A 190 -3.62 13.11 -4.62
CA THR A 190 -2.48 13.45 -3.76
C THR A 190 -2.86 14.54 -2.73
N LEU A 191 -3.50 15.62 -3.19
CA LEU A 191 -3.96 16.71 -2.34
C LEU A 191 -5.05 16.25 -1.35
N PHE A 192 -5.94 15.35 -1.77
CA PHE A 192 -6.93 14.75 -0.88
C PHE A 192 -6.28 13.95 0.26
N VAL A 193 -5.25 13.14 -0.03
CA VAL A 193 -4.50 12.42 1.02
C VAL A 193 -3.80 13.38 1.99
N TRP A 194 -3.21 14.47 1.50
CA TRP A 194 -2.63 15.52 2.36
C TRP A 194 -3.69 16.14 3.28
N TYR A 195 -4.86 16.50 2.74
CA TYR A 195 -5.98 17.01 3.53
C TYR A 195 -6.44 16.01 4.60
N ARG A 196 -6.60 14.73 4.26
CA ARG A 196 -7.02 13.69 5.21
C ARG A 196 -6.00 13.50 6.33
N LEU A 197 -4.71 13.44 6.01
CA LEU A 197 -3.62 13.35 6.99
C LEU A 197 -3.53 14.57 7.90
N TRP A 198 -3.74 15.78 7.37
CA TRP A 198 -3.79 16.98 8.18
C TRP A 198 -5.00 16.97 9.14
N ALA A 199 -6.19 16.71 8.60
CA ALA A 199 -7.46 16.80 9.34
C ALA A 199 -7.59 15.75 10.46
N HIS A 200 -7.12 14.51 10.21
CA HIS A 200 -7.29 13.36 11.11
C HIS A 200 -6.05 13.02 11.95
N TYR A 201 -4.90 13.65 11.71
CA TYR A 201 -3.68 13.35 12.46
C TYR A 201 -2.87 14.58 12.88
N TYR A 202 -2.25 15.30 11.94
CA TYR A 202 -1.28 16.34 12.29
C TYR A 202 -1.91 17.50 13.08
N ARG A 203 -3.17 17.86 12.77
CA ARG A 203 -3.95 18.83 13.56
C ARG A 203 -4.15 18.39 15.01
N HIS A 204 -4.28 17.09 15.28
CA HIS A 204 -4.44 16.58 16.64
C HIS A 204 -3.10 16.50 17.39
N CYS A 205 -1.99 16.31 16.67
CA CYS A 205 -0.64 16.39 17.23
C CYS A 205 -0.28 17.83 17.65
N THR A 206 -0.62 18.84 16.83
CA THR A 206 -0.40 20.25 17.18
C THR A 206 -1.33 20.73 18.31
N GLN A 207 -2.57 20.22 18.35
CA GLN A 207 -3.46 20.43 19.50
C GLN A 207 -2.87 19.88 20.80
N LEU A 208 -2.36 18.63 20.80
CA LEU A 208 -1.70 18.00 21.94
C LEU A 208 -0.47 18.80 22.41
N GLU A 209 0.41 19.20 21.48
CA GLU A 209 1.55 20.05 21.79
C GLU A 209 1.11 21.36 22.47
N SER A 210 0.07 22.01 21.94
CA SER A 210 -0.45 23.27 22.50
C SER A 210 -1.05 23.09 23.90
N LEU A 211 -1.66 21.93 24.18
CA LEU A 211 -2.23 21.56 25.47
C LEU A 211 -1.13 21.30 26.50
N VAL A 212 -0.16 20.44 26.17
CA VAL A 212 0.97 20.11 27.06
C VAL A 212 1.84 21.36 27.33
N ARG A 213 2.03 22.24 26.35
CA ARG A 213 2.75 23.52 26.54
C ARG A 213 2.05 24.47 27.51
N ARG A 214 0.71 24.41 27.62
CA ARG A 214 -0.10 25.28 28.49
C ARG A 214 -0.32 24.70 29.89
N CYS A 215 -0.60 23.40 29.97
CA CYS A 215 -1.11 22.75 31.18
C CYS A 215 -0.11 21.75 31.80
N GLY A 216 0.87 21.27 31.01
CA GLY A 216 1.72 20.14 31.38
C GLY A 216 1.06 18.82 31.00
N HIS A 217 1.49 17.70 31.61
CA HIS A 217 0.92 16.37 31.35
C HIS A 217 -0.19 15.98 32.35
N ARG A 218 -0.17 16.54 33.58
CA ARG A 218 -1.14 16.30 34.66
C ARG A 218 -1.94 17.54 34.99
N ASN A 219 -3.19 17.38 35.41
CA ASN A 219 -4.06 18.48 35.85
C ASN A 219 -3.53 19.14 37.14
N LYS A 220 -2.88 18.35 38.00
CA LYS A 220 -2.09 18.83 39.14
C LYS A 220 -0.62 18.48 38.93
N MET A 221 0.15 19.43 38.41
CA MET A 221 1.57 19.23 38.10
C MET A 221 2.41 19.07 39.39
N PRO A 222 3.30 18.05 39.48
CA PRO A 222 4.24 17.92 40.58
C PRO A 222 5.26 19.07 40.63
N SER A 223 5.90 19.25 41.79
CA SER A 223 7.06 20.16 41.93
C SER A 223 8.22 19.73 41.02
N GLY A 224 9.03 20.70 40.58
CA GLY A 224 10.19 20.49 39.70
C GLY A 224 10.11 21.26 38.39
N SER A 225 11.21 21.29 37.64
CA SER A 225 11.33 21.94 36.33
C SER A 225 10.96 20.96 35.21
N TRP A 226 9.71 21.04 34.75
CA TRP A 226 9.18 20.09 33.76
C TRP A 226 9.43 20.52 32.32
N SER A 227 9.91 19.58 31.50
CA SER A 227 10.03 19.72 30.04
C SER A 227 9.63 18.43 29.33
N TYR A 228 9.28 18.54 28.05
CA TYR A 228 8.65 17.47 27.29
C TYR A 228 9.25 17.30 25.90
N GLU A 229 9.35 16.06 25.48
CA GLU A 229 9.64 15.69 24.11
C GLU A 229 8.50 14.84 23.53
N LEU A 230 7.91 15.30 22.43
CA LEU A 230 6.84 14.62 21.72
C LEU A 230 7.41 13.82 20.55
N VAL A 231 7.27 12.50 20.61
CA VAL A 231 7.59 11.59 19.51
C VAL A 231 6.30 11.31 18.73
N LEU A 232 6.23 11.80 17.50
CA LEU A 232 5.10 11.51 16.60
C LEU A 232 5.15 10.07 16.08
N GLY A 233 3.98 9.44 15.99
CA GLY A 233 3.78 8.19 15.27
C GLY A 233 3.74 8.33 13.74
N ASP A 234 3.55 7.18 13.08
CA ASP A 234 3.36 7.03 11.65
C ASP A 234 1.86 7.04 11.29
N PRO A 235 1.37 8.08 10.59
CA PRO A 235 -0.04 8.20 10.23
C PRO A 235 -0.46 7.37 9.00
N THR A 236 0.47 6.63 8.37
CA THR A 236 0.22 5.79 7.18
C THR A 236 -1.09 5.01 7.28
N ALA A 237 -1.32 4.31 8.40
CA ALA A 237 -2.50 3.47 8.61
C ALA A 237 -3.84 4.22 8.50
N ILE A 238 -3.89 5.53 8.79
CA ILE A 238 -5.10 6.36 8.67
C ILE A 238 -5.53 6.51 7.21
N VAL A 239 -4.56 6.57 6.28
CA VAL A 239 -4.82 6.64 4.84
C VAL A 239 -5.16 5.26 4.27
N LEU A 240 -4.45 4.22 4.70
CA LEU A 240 -4.69 2.84 4.25
C LEU A 240 -6.08 2.34 4.63
N LEU A 241 -6.64 2.83 5.73
CA LEU A 241 -8.00 2.54 6.21
C LEU A 241 -9.10 3.41 5.61
N ASP A 242 -8.75 4.38 4.76
CA ASP A 242 -9.73 5.22 4.11
C ASP A 242 -10.27 4.50 2.86
N PRO A 243 -11.55 4.06 2.83
CA PRO A 243 -12.08 3.30 1.71
C PRO A 243 -12.17 4.14 0.43
N ILE A 244 -12.26 5.47 0.53
CA ILE A 244 -12.25 6.36 -0.63
C ILE A 244 -10.84 6.40 -1.21
N VAL A 245 -9.81 6.64 -0.39
CA VAL A 245 -8.42 6.67 -0.86
C VAL A 245 -8.01 5.32 -1.45
N ALA A 246 -8.30 4.22 -0.75
CA ALA A 246 -7.98 2.88 -1.23
C ALA A 246 -8.69 2.56 -2.57
N THR A 247 -9.93 3.01 -2.77
CA THR A 247 -10.65 2.86 -4.04
C THR A 247 -10.07 3.74 -5.14
N LEU A 248 -9.66 4.98 -4.84
CA LEU A 248 -8.98 5.84 -5.82
C LEU A 248 -7.67 5.21 -6.30
N TYR A 249 -6.84 4.70 -5.38
CA TYR A 249 -5.55 4.10 -5.73
C TYR A 249 -5.72 2.75 -6.46
N TYR A 250 -6.76 1.98 -6.11
CA TYR A 250 -7.16 0.80 -6.87
C TYR A 250 -7.50 1.15 -8.34
N LEU A 251 -8.33 2.18 -8.54
CA LEU A 251 -8.73 2.64 -9.88
C LEU A 251 -7.55 3.22 -10.67
N ASP A 252 -6.65 3.99 -10.04
CA ASP A 252 -5.43 4.52 -10.65
C ASP A 252 -4.56 3.42 -11.29
N ILE A 253 -4.44 2.27 -10.63
CA ILE A 253 -3.65 1.13 -11.15
C ILE A 253 -4.39 0.44 -12.30
N TRP A 254 -5.72 0.25 -12.19
CA TRP A 254 -6.54 -0.36 -13.24
C TRP A 254 -6.56 0.48 -14.53
N LEU A 255 -6.69 1.80 -14.39
CA LEU A 255 -6.63 2.73 -15.53
C LEU A 255 -5.24 2.74 -16.19
N SER A 256 -4.17 2.38 -15.47
CA SER A 256 -2.80 2.26 -15.98
C SER A 256 -2.39 0.83 -16.33
N CYS A 257 -3.34 -0.03 -16.72
CA CYS A 257 -3.13 -1.44 -17.05
C CYS A 257 -2.05 -1.70 -18.11
N THR A 258 -1.88 -0.87 -19.16
CA THR A 258 -0.78 -1.07 -20.13
C THR A 258 0.59 -0.93 -19.49
N SER A 259 0.76 0.11 -18.67
CA SER A 259 2.01 0.37 -17.94
C SER A 259 2.29 -0.71 -16.90
N PHE A 260 1.24 -1.24 -16.26
CA PHE A 260 1.33 -2.42 -15.39
C PHE A 260 1.81 -3.65 -16.16
N GLY A 261 1.29 -3.91 -17.37
CA GLY A 261 1.76 -4.97 -18.26
C GLY A 261 3.19 -4.77 -18.78
N THR A 262 3.61 -3.52 -19.03
CA THR A 262 5.00 -3.23 -19.35
C THR A 262 5.93 -3.51 -18.15
N ALA A 263 5.49 -3.17 -16.93
CA ALA A 263 6.26 -3.46 -15.73
C ALA A 263 6.36 -4.96 -15.40
N THR A 264 5.34 -5.78 -15.71
CA THR A 264 5.46 -7.25 -15.56
C THR A 264 6.48 -7.83 -16.55
N MET A 265 6.49 -7.36 -17.79
CA MET A 265 7.49 -7.76 -18.79
C MET A 265 8.92 -7.34 -18.40
N GLN A 266 9.08 -6.15 -17.82
CA GLN A 266 10.37 -5.68 -17.30
C GLN A 266 10.91 -6.58 -16.17
N VAL A 267 10.05 -7.20 -15.36
CA VAL A 267 10.46 -8.18 -14.34
C VAL A 267 10.83 -9.53 -14.95
N GLN A 268 10.22 -9.91 -16.08
CA GLN A 268 10.58 -11.12 -16.82
C GLN A 268 11.88 -10.95 -17.63
N ALA A 269 12.17 -9.75 -18.12
CA ALA A 269 13.38 -9.41 -18.85
C ALA A 269 14.60 -9.21 -17.92
N SER A 270 15.18 -10.32 -17.45
CA SER A 270 16.28 -10.33 -16.47
C SER A 270 17.60 -9.70 -16.94
N ALA A 271 17.76 -9.43 -18.23
CA ALA A 271 19.02 -8.96 -18.83
C ALA A 271 19.40 -7.50 -18.49
N ASN A 272 18.46 -6.69 -17.99
CA ASN A 272 18.75 -5.32 -17.53
C ASN A 272 18.25 -5.09 -16.10
N VAL A 273 19.19 -5.00 -15.15
CA VAL A 273 18.90 -4.78 -13.72
C VAL A 273 18.12 -3.48 -13.47
N MET A 274 18.35 -2.42 -14.26
CA MET A 274 17.61 -1.17 -14.13
C MET A 274 16.14 -1.35 -14.52
N SER A 275 15.88 -2.08 -15.62
CA SER A 275 14.52 -2.42 -16.06
C SER A 275 13.81 -3.30 -15.01
N LEU A 276 14.51 -4.32 -14.49
CA LEU A 276 13.99 -5.18 -13.41
C LEU A 276 13.62 -4.36 -12.17
N LEU A 277 14.49 -3.47 -11.69
CA LEU A 277 14.22 -2.61 -10.53
C LEU A 277 13.06 -1.63 -10.78
N LEU A 278 12.97 -1.08 -11.99
CA LEU A 278 11.85 -0.21 -12.39
C LEU A 278 10.52 -0.99 -12.38
N GLY A 279 10.51 -2.18 -12.96
CA GLY A 279 9.36 -3.08 -12.99
C GLY A 279 8.90 -3.48 -11.58
N ILE A 280 9.83 -3.90 -10.71
CA ILE A 280 9.55 -4.20 -9.30
C ILE A 280 8.95 -2.99 -8.57
N THR A 281 9.54 -1.80 -8.78
CA THR A 281 9.09 -0.55 -8.14
C THR A 281 7.68 -0.16 -8.59
N TYR A 282 7.36 -0.34 -9.87
CA TYR A 282 6.02 -0.09 -10.39
C TYR A 282 5.01 -1.14 -9.89
N LEU A 283 5.37 -2.42 -9.90
CA LEU A 283 4.53 -3.52 -9.38
C LEU A 283 4.23 -3.38 -7.88
N ALA A 284 5.11 -2.75 -7.09
CA ALA A 284 4.87 -2.49 -5.67
C ALA A 284 3.57 -1.70 -5.41
N ARG A 285 3.07 -0.92 -6.38
CA ARG A 285 1.76 -0.24 -6.31
C ARG A 285 0.60 -1.22 -6.11
N SER A 286 0.72 -2.48 -6.54
CA SER A 286 -0.29 -3.53 -6.30
C SER A 286 -0.66 -3.75 -4.83
N VAL A 287 0.15 -3.29 -3.87
CA VAL A 287 -0.20 -3.29 -2.43
C VAL A 287 -1.55 -2.64 -2.14
N TRP A 288 -2.00 -1.69 -2.98
CA TRP A 288 -3.31 -1.06 -2.81
C TRP A 288 -4.49 -2.00 -3.08
N PHE A 289 -4.30 -3.10 -3.83
CA PHE A 289 -5.28 -4.18 -3.95
C PHE A 289 -5.49 -4.89 -2.60
N ALA A 290 -4.40 -5.14 -1.87
CA ALA A 290 -4.43 -5.70 -0.52
C ALA A 290 -5.12 -4.75 0.48
N TYR A 291 -4.78 -3.46 0.48
CA TYR A 291 -5.41 -2.49 1.39
C TYR A 291 -6.90 -2.26 1.07
N TRP A 292 -7.26 -2.15 -0.21
CA TRP A 292 -8.65 -2.03 -0.63
C TRP A 292 -9.50 -3.23 -0.18
N GLY A 293 -8.98 -4.45 -0.32
CA GLY A 293 -9.64 -5.65 0.20
C GLY A 293 -9.74 -5.71 1.73
N LEU A 294 -8.71 -5.24 2.44
CA LEU A 294 -8.74 -5.12 3.90
C LEU A 294 -9.79 -4.11 4.37
N CYS A 295 -10.03 -3.02 3.62
CA CYS A 295 -11.13 -2.09 3.85
C CYS A 295 -12.51 -2.73 3.59
N LEU A 296 -12.67 -3.47 2.49
CA LEU A 296 -13.92 -4.19 2.20
C LEU A 296 -14.24 -5.24 3.27
N VAL A 297 -13.25 -6.05 3.68
CA VAL A 297 -13.42 -7.04 4.74
C VAL A 297 -13.63 -6.38 6.10
N SER A 298 -12.98 -5.24 6.40
CA SER A 298 -13.26 -4.43 7.59
C SER A 298 -14.74 -4.05 7.67
N TYR A 299 -15.31 -3.54 6.57
CA TYR A 299 -16.73 -3.19 6.47
C TYR A 299 -17.64 -4.41 6.67
N VAL A 300 -17.36 -5.54 6.02
CA VAL A 300 -18.17 -6.77 6.14
C VAL A 300 -18.13 -7.35 7.57
N LEU A 301 -16.94 -7.40 8.20
CA LEU A 301 -16.78 -7.89 9.57
C LEU A 301 -17.56 -7.03 10.57
N LYS A 302 -17.52 -5.70 10.42
CA LYS A 302 -18.31 -4.74 11.21
C LYS A 302 -19.81 -4.90 10.97
N ARG A 303 -20.23 -5.01 9.70
CA ARG A 303 -21.64 -5.19 9.32
C ARG A 303 -22.25 -6.47 9.91
N TRP A 304 -21.45 -7.52 10.08
CA TRP A 304 -21.89 -8.81 10.66
C TRP A 304 -21.46 -9.03 12.12
N ARG A 305 -20.83 -8.04 12.78
CA ARG A 305 -20.32 -8.13 14.17
C ARG A 305 -19.41 -9.36 14.41
N LYS A 306 -18.54 -9.64 13.44
CA LYS A 306 -17.60 -10.78 13.42
C LYS A 306 -16.14 -10.34 13.53
N GLU A 307 -15.86 -9.18 14.12
CA GLU A 307 -14.53 -8.59 14.29
C GLU A 307 -13.52 -9.55 14.92
N GLN A 308 -13.97 -10.40 15.86
CA GLN A 308 -13.17 -11.45 16.49
C GLN A 308 -12.61 -12.51 15.53
N CYS A 309 -13.22 -12.69 14.35
CA CYS A 309 -12.83 -13.72 13.37
C CYS A 309 -11.58 -13.34 12.56
N PHE A 310 -11.08 -12.11 12.67
CA PHE A 310 -9.95 -11.60 11.92
C PHE A 310 -8.94 -10.94 12.85
N SER A 311 -7.65 -11.09 12.56
CA SER A 311 -6.58 -10.41 13.28
C SER A 311 -5.96 -9.31 12.46
N GLU A 312 -5.83 -8.14 13.09
CA GLU A 312 -5.19 -6.98 12.50
C GLU A 312 -3.82 -7.34 11.93
N VAL A 313 -3.62 -7.01 10.67
CA VAL A 313 -2.33 -7.18 10.01
C VAL A 313 -1.52 -5.89 10.13
N ASP A 314 -0.20 -6.06 10.12
CA ASP A 314 0.73 -4.94 10.07
C ASP A 314 0.82 -4.42 8.63
N PRO A 315 0.53 -3.13 8.37
CA PRO A 315 0.56 -2.60 7.01
C PRO A 315 1.94 -2.68 6.35
N THR A 316 3.03 -2.52 7.12
CA THR A 316 4.40 -2.63 6.58
C THR A 316 4.71 -4.06 6.17
N LEU A 317 4.30 -5.05 6.98
CA LEU A 317 4.49 -6.46 6.61
C LEU A 317 3.64 -6.86 5.40
N VAL A 318 2.42 -6.31 5.25
CA VAL A 318 1.60 -6.49 4.03
C VAL A 318 2.31 -5.89 2.81
N ALA A 319 2.86 -4.67 2.93
CA ALA A 319 3.61 -4.05 1.85
C ALA A 319 4.82 -4.88 1.42
N ILE A 320 5.63 -5.36 2.37
CA ILE A 320 6.78 -6.24 2.10
C ILE A 320 6.32 -7.54 1.43
N ALA A 321 5.28 -8.19 1.97
CA ALA A 321 4.78 -9.45 1.43
C ALA A 321 4.26 -9.31 -0.01
N VAL A 322 3.50 -8.25 -0.33
CA VAL A 322 3.01 -7.99 -1.69
C VAL A 322 4.15 -7.63 -2.64
N THR A 323 5.08 -6.75 -2.21
CA THR A 323 6.23 -6.33 -3.02
C THR A 323 7.16 -7.49 -3.38
N LEU A 324 7.27 -8.50 -2.51
CA LEU A 324 8.01 -9.74 -2.82
C LEU A 324 7.17 -10.73 -3.66
N SER A 325 5.87 -10.85 -3.39
CA SER A 325 5.00 -11.82 -4.08
C SER A 325 4.69 -11.44 -5.52
N GLY A 326 4.62 -10.14 -5.83
CA GLY A 326 4.38 -9.64 -7.19
C GLY A 326 5.43 -10.13 -8.20
N PRO A 327 6.73 -9.85 -7.99
CA PRO A 327 7.80 -10.33 -8.86
C PRO A 327 7.89 -11.85 -8.96
N ILE A 328 7.67 -12.58 -7.85
CA ILE A 328 7.62 -14.05 -7.85
C ILE A 328 6.49 -14.55 -8.76
N MET A 329 5.27 -14.03 -8.59
CA MET A 329 4.13 -14.39 -9.45
C MET A 329 4.39 -14.04 -10.91
N THR A 330 4.94 -12.85 -11.19
CA THR A 330 5.28 -12.41 -12.54
C THR A 330 6.34 -13.29 -13.20
N TYR A 331 7.34 -13.74 -12.45
CA TYR A 331 8.35 -14.69 -12.92
C TYR A 331 7.72 -16.05 -13.25
N LEU A 332 6.92 -16.62 -12.33
CA LEU A 332 6.18 -17.88 -12.53
C LEU A 332 5.28 -17.82 -13.77
N ASN A 333 4.61 -16.68 -13.99
CA ASN A 333 3.76 -16.45 -15.15
C ASN A 333 4.52 -16.55 -16.49
N GLY A 334 5.82 -16.23 -16.54
CA GLY A 334 6.64 -16.40 -17.75
C GLY A 334 7.33 -17.76 -17.87
N HIS A 335 7.57 -18.45 -16.75
CA HIS A 335 8.46 -19.62 -16.67
C HIS A 335 7.76 -20.94 -16.36
N VAL A 336 6.44 -20.95 -16.13
CA VAL A 336 5.68 -22.16 -15.79
C VAL A 336 4.46 -22.32 -16.70
N THR A 337 4.45 -23.38 -17.51
CA THR A 337 3.47 -23.58 -18.60
C THR A 337 2.01 -23.50 -18.16
N ILE A 338 1.66 -24.02 -16.97
CA ILE A 338 0.26 -23.97 -16.50
C ILE A 338 -0.21 -22.54 -16.19
N PHE A 339 0.67 -21.68 -15.66
CA PHE A 339 0.38 -20.28 -15.44
C PHE A 339 0.31 -19.52 -16.76
N VAL A 340 1.26 -19.75 -17.68
CA VAL A 340 1.25 -19.17 -19.05
C VAL A 340 -0.10 -19.45 -19.74
N ARG A 341 -0.50 -20.74 -19.79
CA ARG A 341 -1.74 -21.16 -20.44
C ARG A 341 -2.99 -20.61 -19.74
N PHE A 342 -2.98 -20.54 -18.41
CA PHE A 342 -4.07 -19.96 -17.64
C PHE A 342 -4.25 -18.47 -17.96
N TYR A 343 -3.17 -17.67 -17.93
CA TYR A 343 -3.25 -16.25 -18.24
C TYR A 343 -3.61 -15.96 -19.70
N GLN A 344 -3.08 -16.72 -20.67
CA GLN A 344 -3.52 -16.65 -22.07
C GLN A 344 -5.02 -16.93 -22.22
N TRP A 345 -5.53 -17.97 -21.54
CA TRP A 345 -6.97 -18.24 -21.53
C TRP A 345 -7.79 -17.10 -20.91
N LEU A 346 -7.31 -16.45 -19.83
CA LEU A 346 -8.00 -15.31 -19.23
C LEU A 346 -8.07 -14.09 -20.18
N PHE A 347 -7.08 -13.90 -21.06
CA PHE A 347 -7.08 -12.84 -22.08
C PHE A 347 -8.06 -13.13 -23.22
N ASP A 348 -8.19 -14.39 -23.63
CA ASP A 348 -9.00 -14.81 -24.79
C ASP A 348 -10.47 -15.12 -24.42
N CYS A 349 -10.79 -15.56 -23.20
CA CYS A 349 -12.08 -16.20 -22.90
C CYS A 349 -13.29 -15.28 -22.91
N LEU A 350 -13.09 -13.96 -22.85
CA LEU A 350 -14.15 -12.94 -22.97
C LEU A 350 -14.21 -12.31 -24.38
N VAL A 351 -13.29 -12.67 -25.27
CA VAL A 351 -13.22 -12.14 -26.65
C VAL A 351 -14.17 -12.93 -27.55
N PRO A 352 -15.04 -12.26 -28.32
CA PRO A 352 -15.90 -12.90 -29.32
C PRO A 352 -15.10 -13.75 -30.33
N THR A 353 -15.64 -14.91 -30.71
CA THR A 353 -14.94 -15.89 -31.57
C THR A 353 -14.53 -15.34 -32.93
N ASP A 354 -15.24 -14.34 -33.44
CA ASP A 354 -14.95 -13.61 -34.68
C ASP A 354 -13.74 -12.69 -34.58
N ARG A 355 -13.28 -12.34 -33.37
CA ARG A 355 -12.15 -11.41 -33.11
C ARG A 355 -10.99 -12.03 -32.36
N GLN A 356 -11.06 -13.34 -32.08
CA GLN A 356 -9.96 -14.05 -31.44
C GLN A 356 -8.70 -13.92 -32.31
N ASN A 357 -7.57 -13.62 -31.65
CA ASN A 357 -6.28 -13.24 -32.26
C ASN A 357 -6.18 -11.79 -32.80
N GLU A 358 -7.28 -11.05 -32.94
CA GLU A 358 -7.28 -9.62 -33.32
C GLU A 358 -7.35 -8.69 -32.10
N GLU A 359 -8.05 -9.14 -31.05
CA GLU A 359 -8.28 -8.44 -29.78
C GLU A 359 -7.94 -9.35 -28.59
N VAL A 360 -7.55 -8.76 -27.44
CA VAL A 360 -7.43 -9.44 -26.13
C VAL A 360 -8.11 -8.62 -25.03
N GLU A 361 -8.71 -9.29 -24.03
CA GLU A 361 -9.44 -8.66 -22.92
C GLU A 361 -8.66 -8.74 -21.59
N GLY A 362 -8.24 -7.60 -21.05
CA GLY A 362 -7.42 -7.51 -19.84
C GLY A 362 -8.20 -7.55 -18.52
N ALA A 363 -9.51 -7.30 -18.51
CA ALA A 363 -10.27 -7.07 -17.28
C ALA A 363 -10.27 -8.30 -16.34
N LEU A 364 -10.38 -9.51 -16.90
CA LEU A 364 -10.36 -10.74 -16.11
C LEU A 364 -8.96 -11.02 -15.53
N VAL A 365 -7.90 -10.71 -16.29
CA VAL A 365 -6.51 -10.80 -15.82
C VAL A 365 -6.25 -9.81 -14.68
N CYS A 366 -6.69 -8.56 -14.80
CA CYS A 366 -6.62 -7.55 -13.74
C CYS A 366 -7.41 -7.99 -12.49
N PHE A 367 -8.58 -8.59 -12.66
CA PHE A 367 -9.39 -9.13 -11.58
C PHE A 367 -8.70 -10.30 -10.85
N VAL A 368 -8.18 -11.28 -11.58
CA VAL A 368 -7.47 -12.43 -10.99
C VAL A 368 -6.19 -11.98 -10.28
N PHE A 369 -5.42 -11.06 -10.85
CA PHE A 369 -4.23 -10.51 -10.20
C PHE A 369 -4.60 -9.74 -8.91
N THR A 370 -5.66 -8.93 -8.96
CA THR A 370 -6.22 -8.25 -7.77
C THR A 370 -6.56 -9.28 -6.69
N LEU A 371 -7.32 -10.34 -7.02
CA LEU A 371 -7.68 -11.38 -6.08
C LEU A 371 -6.46 -12.08 -5.47
N PHE A 372 -5.44 -12.41 -6.27
CA PHE A 372 -4.21 -13.01 -5.76
C PHE A 372 -3.54 -12.12 -4.69
N THR A 373 -3.32 -10.84 -5.01
CA THR A 373 -2.70 -9.87 -4.10
C THR A 373 -3.53 -9.67 -2.82
N LEU A 374 -4.85 -9.65 -2.97
CA LEU A 374 -5.82 -9.42 -1.90
C LEU A 374 -5.93 -10.62 -0.94
N ASN A 375 -5.79 -11.86 -1.44
CA ASN A 375 -5.87 -13.06 -0.60
C ASN A 375 -4.71 -13.19 0.42
N LEU A 376 -3.51 -12.70 0.09
CA LEU A 376 -2.32 -12.80 0.96
C LEU A 376 -2.57 -12.28 2.40
N PRO A 377 -2.96 -11.00 2.63
CA PRO A 377 -3.24 -10.51 3.97
C PRO A 377 -4.53 -11.10 4.58
N LEU A 378 -5.53 -11.47 3.77
CA LEU A 378 -6.78 -12.02 4.28
C LEU A 378 -6.59 -13.42 4.89
N VAL A 379 -5.92 -14.32 4.18
CA VAL A 379 -5.59 -15.66 4.70
C VAL A 379 -4.74 -15.53 5.95
N HIS A 380 -3.73 -14.65 5.95
CA HIS A 380 -2.93 -14.37 7.14
C HIS A 380 -3.79 -13.89 8.33
N GLY A 381 -4.67 -12.89 8.14
CA GLY A 381 -5.52 -12.34 9.20
C GLY A 381 -6.54 -13.36 9.76
N LEU A 382 -7.10 -14.21 8.91
CA LEU A 382 -8.02 -15.29 9.33
C LEU A 382 -7.29 -16.44 10.06
N VAL A 383 -6.13 -16.87 9.56
CA VAL A 383 -5.35 -17.95 10.18
C VAL A 383 -4.73 -17.51 11.50
N SER A 384 -4.25 -16.26 11.59
CA SER A 384 -3.72 -15.70 12.83
C SER A 384 -4.81 -15.50 13.89
N ALA A 385 -6.05 -15.12 13.50
CA ALA A 385 -7.19 -15.07 14.43
C ALA A 385 -7.48 -16.44 15.06
N ARG A 386 -7.53 -17.52 14.26
CA ARG A 386 -7.71 -18.89 14.73
C ARG A 386 -6.57 -19.42 15.61
N ARG A 387 -5.37 -18.83 15.50
CA ARG A 387 -4.16 -19.20 16.26
C ARG A 387 -3.88 -18.27 17.43
N ARG A 388 -4.77 -17.31 17.76
CA ARG A 388 -4.60 -16.46 18.93
C ARG A 388 -4.46 -17.30 20.20
N ARG A 389 -3.39 -17.05 20.94
CA ARG A 389 -3.23 -17.47 22.33
C ARG A 389 -3.19 -16.19 23.15
N HIS A 390 -3.95 -16.13 24.25
CA HIS A 390 -3.75 -15.07 25.23
C HIS A 390 -2.30 -15.11 25.71
N ARG A 391 -1.64 -13.96 25.60
CA ARG A 391 -0.32 -13.70 26.16
C ARG A 391 -0.46 -12.51 27.08
N ASN A 392 0.30 -12.51 28.17
CA ASN A 392 0.44 -11.29 28.96
C ASN A 392 1.29 -10.31 28.12
N ILE A 393 0.68 -9.22 27.67
CA ILE A 393 1.24 -8.25 26.72
C ILE A 393 1.31 -6.89 27.42
N ASP A 394 2.49 -6.29 27.48
CA ASP A 394 2.63 -4.89 27.87
C ASP A 394 2.23 -3.98 26.69
N TYR A 395 0.99 -3.48 26.74
CA TYR A 395 0.45 -2.54 25.75
C TYR A 395 1.11 -1.15 25.78
N SER A 396 1.78 -0.78 26.88
CA SER A 396 2.50 0.50 27.02
C SER A 396 3.86 0.49 26.33
N ALA A 397 4.44 -0.71 26.12
CA ALA A 397 5.77 -0.88 25.57
C ALA A 397 5.89 -0.33 24.13
N CYS A 398 6.98 0.38 23.85
CA CYS A 398 7.31 0.84 22.49
C CYS A 398 7.53 -0.32 21.50
N THR A 399 7.75 -1.55 21.99
CA THR A 399 7.81 -2.78 21.20
C THR A 399 6.44 -3.30 20.76
N TYR A 400 5.35 -2.93 21.46
CA TYR A 400 3.98 -3.25 21.07
C TYR A 400 3.48 -2.26 20.00
N ASN A 401 4.14 -2.29 18.85
CA ASN A 401 3.92 -1.38 17.73
C ASN A 401 3.99 -2.11 16.39
N ASN A 402 3.52 -1.43 15.34
CA ASN A 402 3.74 -1.90 13.97
C ASN A 402 5.25 -2.05 13.70
N PHE A 403 5.66 -3.04 12.91
CA PHE A 403 7.04 -3.46 12.66
C PHE A 403 7.96 -2.28 12.35
N LYS A 404 7.56 -1.41 11.42
CA LYS A 404 8.26 -0.16 11.07
C LYS A 404 8.50 0.73 12.29
N SER A 405 7.45 1.07 13.03
CA SER A 405 7.54 1.88 14.24
C SER A 405 8.38 1.18 15.31
N ALA A 406 8.18 -0.13 15.55
CA ALA A 406 8.95 -0.88 16.54
C ALA A 406 10.46 -0.89 16.24
N VAL A 407 10.87 -1.02 14.97
CA VAL A 407 12.28 -0.90 14.56
C VAL A 407 12.81 0.52 14.80
N LEU A 408 12.06 1.54 14.37
CA LEU A 408 12.50 2.94 14.49
C LEU A 408 12.58 3.41 15.94
N LEU A 409 11.62 3.04 16.79
CA LEU A 409 11.60 3.36 18.22
C LEU A 409 12.73 2.61 18.97
N ARG A 410 13.13 1.41 18.52
CA ARG A 410 14.33 0.71 19.03
C ARG A 410 15.65 1.39 18.63
N LEU A 411 15.68 2.13 17.52
CA LEU A 411 16.87 2.86 17.07
C LEU A 411 17.01 4.24 17.73
N ALA A 412 15.90 4.86 18.14
CA ALA A 412 15.89 6.16 18.80
C ALA A 412 16.50 6.11 20.22
N ALA A 413 17.59 6.83 20.46
CA ALA A 413 18.30 6.85 21.74
C ALA A 413 17.42 7.32 22.92
N ALA A 414 16.59 8.35 22.72
CA ALA A 414 15.69 8.88 23.75
C ALA A 414 14.66 7.84 24.26
N LEU A 415 14.34 6.82 23.47
CA LEU A 415 13.40 5.76 23.83
C LEU A 415 14.06 4.53 24.47
N ARG A 416 15.40 4.48 24.45
CA ARG A 416 16.22 3.52 25.22
C ARG A 416 16.49 3.98 26.65
N LEU A 417 16.26 5.26 26.95
CA LEU A 417 16.29 5.76 28.32
C LEU A 417 15.23 5.02 29.14
N THR A 418 15.64 4.50 30.30
CA THR A 418 14.71 3.86 31.24
C THR A 418 14.07 4.97 32.06
N PRO A 419 12.74 5.18 31.98
CA PRO A 419 12.07 6.17 32.80
C PRO A 419 12.10 5.75 34.28
N LEU A 420 12.06 6.73 35.19
CA LEU A 420 12.01 6.48 36.64
C LEU A 420 10.77 5.67 37.04
N TYR A 421 9.63 5.96 36.42
CA TYR A 421 8.38 5.21 36.60
C TYR A 421 8.08 4.30 35.39
N PRO A 422 7.39 3.16 35.59
CA PRO A 422 6.93 2.32 34.50
C PRO A 422 6.17 3.12 33.42
N PRO A 423 6.34 2.78 32.12
CA PRO A 423 5.60 3.45 31.06
C PRO A 423 4.09 3.29 31.27
N ARG A 424 3.31 4.31 30.92
CA ARG A 424 1.84 4.29 31.03
C ARG A 424 1.18 4.37 29.66
N GLY A 425 0.02 3.74 29.56
CA GLY A 425 -0.91 3.85 28.44
C GLY A 425 -0.93 2.65 27.50
N GLY A 426 -1.74 2.75 26.44
CA GLY A 426 -2.12 1.62 25.60
C GLY A 426 -3.28 0.81 26.19
N SER A 427 -3.96 1.33 27.22
CA SER A 427 -5.17 0.78 27.84
C SER A 427 -6.28 0.50 26.80
N ILE A 428 -6.38 1.36 25.79
CA ILE A 428 -7.27 1.20 24.63
C ILE A 428 -7.03 -0.16 23.93
N TYR A 429 -5.78 -0.63 23.80
CA TYR A 429 -5.48 -1.89 23.14
C TYR A 429 -5.89 -3.10 23.97
N GLU A 430 -5.78 -3.02 25.30
CA GLU A 430 -6.31 -4.02 26.23
C GLU A 430 -7.83 -4.11 26.11
N ALA A 431 -8.54 -2.98 26.16
CA ALA A 431 -9.98 -2.92 25.98
C ALA A 431 -10.43 -3.41 24.58
N MET A 432 -9.66 -3.11 23.54
CA MET A 432 -9.90 -3.61 22.18
C MET A 432 -9.58 -5.10 22.01
N GLU A 433 -8.72 -5.70 22.83
CA GLU A 433 -8.48 -7.15 22.83
C GLU A 433 -9.60 -7.89 23.59
N ALA A 434 -10.06 -7.33 24.71
CA ALA A 434 -11.23 -7.83 25.44
C ALA A 434 -12.55 -7.69 24.63
N ASN A 435 -12.72 -6.57 23.91
CA ASN A 435 -13.88 -6.31 23.06
C ASN A 435 -13.47 -5.83 21.65
N PRO A 436 -13.26 -6.75 20.68
CA PRO A 436 -12.89 -6.41 19.31
C PRO A 436 -13.84 -5.47 18.56
N ARG A 437 -15.08 -5.26 19.04
CA ARG A 437 -16.02 -4.30 18.44
C ARG A 437 -15.55 -2.85 18.58
N LEU A 438 -14.75 -2.55 19.61
CA LEU A 438 -14.17 -1.23 19.87
C LEU A 438 -13.11 -0.82 18.81
N LYS A 439 -12.57 -1.76 18.03
CA LYS A 439 -11.57 -1.45 16.99
C LYS A 439 -12.22 -0.74 15.81
N ARG A 440 -11.84 0.50 15.47
CA ARG A 440 -12.34 1.18 14.25
C ARG A 440 -12.11 0.39 12.96
N SER A 441 -11.04 -0.39 12.90
CA SER A 441 -10.90 -1.45 11.91
C SER A 441 -10.39 -2.75 12.55
N PRO A 442 -11.06 -3.90 12.32
CA PRO A 442 -10.52 -5.19 12.72
C PRO A 442 -9.40 -5.71 11.81
N THR A 443 -9.12 -5.07 10.65
CA THR A 443 -8.21 -5.61 9.63
C THR A 443 -6.82 -4.98 9.61
N ILE A 444 -6.66 -3.66 9.82
CA ILE A 444 -5.34 -2.99 9.81
C ILE A 444 -5.02 -2.40 11.18
N SER A 445 -3.83 -2.71 11.68
CA SER A 445 -3.33 -2.25 12.98
C SER A 445 -3.04 -0.74 13.00
N LEU A 446 -3.81 0.00 13.80
CA LEU A 446 -3.66 1.44 14.02
C LEU A 446 -2.54 1.83 15.01
N ARG A 447 -1.89 0.87 15.69
CA ARG A 447 -0.82 1.12 16.69
C ARG A 447 0.30 2.06 16.22
N GLY A 448 0.60 2.07 14.92
CA GLY A 448 1.58 2.98 14.34
C GLY A 448 1.27 4.47 14.55
N THR A 449 0.00 4.85 14.76
CA THR A 449 -0.43 6.26 14.89
C THR A 449 -0.21 6.86 16.27
N ASP A 450 0.24 6.08 17.26
CA ASP A 450 0.38 6.58 18.62
C ASP A 450 1.54 7.57 18.76
N CYS A 451 1.33 8.62 19.55
CA CYS A 451 2.41 9.47 20.00
C CYS A 451 3.01 8.93 21.30
N PHE A 452 4.31 9.19 21.53
CA PHE A 452 4.92 8.99 22.84
C PHE A 452 5.32 10.36 23.41
N LEU A 453 4.83 10.68 24.61
CA LEU A 453 5.25 11.86 25.36
C LEU A 453 6.30 11.44 26.39
N LEU A 454 7.49 12.03 26.27
CA LEU A 454 8.59 11.87 27.22
C LEU A 454 8.55 13.04 28.19
N CYS A 455 8.33 12.75 29.48
CA CYS A 455 8.19 13.75 30.53
C CYS A 455 9.48 13.80 31.35
N TYR A 456 10.20 14.91 31.25
CA TYR A 456 11.45 15.14 31.98
C TYR A 456 11.21 16.10 33.15
N CYS A 457 11.68 15.75 34.34
CA CYS A 457 11.74 16.63 35.51
C CYS A 457 13.21 16.91 35.84
N ASP A 458 13.58 18.18 35.93
CA ASP A 458 14.93 18.65 36.30
C ASP A 458 16.07 18.08 35.42
N GLY A 459 15.73 17.60 34.22
CA GLY A 459 16.64 17.02 33.22
C GLY A 459 16.56 15.50 33.08
N GLU A 460 15.95 14.79 34.05
CA GLU A 460 15.85 13.32 34.04
C GLU A 460 14.51 12.84 33.49
N LEU A 461 14.51 11.71 32.77
CA LEU A 461 13.28 11.12 32.22
C LEU A 461 12.45 10.46 33.33
N THR A 462 11.41 11.13 33.78
CA THR A 462 10.58 10.69 34.90
C THR A 462 9.48 9.73 34.44
N GLU A 463 8.73 10.09 33.39
CA GLU A 463 7.61 9.30 32.88
C GLU A 463 7.63 9.20 31.35
N ARG A 464 7.07 8.11 30.82
CA ARG A 464 6.77 7.93 29.39
C ARG A 464 5.30 7.56 29.22
N LEU A 465 4.56 8.39 28.51
CA LEU A 465 3.13 8.18 28.22
C LEU A 465 2.95 7.79 26.75
N ARG A 466 2.32 6.64 26.51
CA ARG A 466 1.78 6.26 25.20
C ARG A 466 0.42 6.94 25.02
N LEU A 467 0.25 7.66 23.92
CA LEU A 467 -0.95 8.43 23.63
C LEU A 467 -1.59 7.91 22.35
N SER A 468 -2.78 7.31 22.47
CA SER A 468 -3.58 6.81 21.36
C SER A 468 -4.73 7.77 21.03
N LEU A 469 -5.04 7.88 19.74
CA LEU A 469 -6.17 8.68 19.27
C LEU A 469 -7.50 8.00 19.61
N LEU A 470 -8.38 8.70 20.32
CA LEU A 470 -9.72 8.20 20.66
C LEU A 470 -10.58 7.99 19.40
N THR A 471 -10.26 8.67 18.29
CA THR A 471 -10.86 8.45 16.96
C THR A 471 -10.51 7.10 16.33
N ASN A 472 -9.67 6.29 16.97
CA ASN A 472 -9.42 4.88 16.61
C ASN A 472 -10.38 3.90 17.31
N VAL A 473 -11.17 4.39 18.28
CA VAL A 473 -12.19 3.61 19.00
C VAL A 473 -13.56 3.80 18.37
N ASP A 474 -14.26 2.70 18.11
CA ASP A 474 -15.66 2.70 17.66
C ASP A 474 -16.61 2.49 18.85
N GLY A 475 -17.59 3.39 18.98
CA GLY A 475 -18.64 3.35 19.99
C GLY A 475 -18.33 4.14 21.26
N ASP A 476 -19.38 4.46 22.01
CA ASP A 476 -19.24 5.19 23.27
C ASP A 476 -18.75 4.27 24.39
N LEU A 477 -17.50 4.48 24.81
CA LEU A 477 -17.01 3.94 26.08
C LEU A 477 -17.77 4.61 27.24
N PRO A 478 -18.20 3.85 28.27
CA PRO A 478 -18.90 4.41 29.41
C PRO A 478 -17.97 5.41 30.12
N ARG A 479 -18.50 6.60 30.44
CA ARG A 479 -17.71 7.66 31.09
C ARG A 479 -17.71 7.47 32.61
N SER A 480 -16.54 7.60 33.22
CA SER A 480 -16.44 7.70 34.68
C SER A 480 -16.93 9.06 35.17
N THR A 481 -17.46 9.09 36.40
CA THR A 481 -17.70 10.34 37.14
C THR A 481 -16.42 10.95 37.69
N GLU A 482 -15.34 10.17 37.80
CA GLU A 482 -14.02 10.66 38.20
C GLU A 482 -13.31 11.35 37.02
N PRO A 483 -12.74 12.56 37.21
CA PRO A 483 -11.94 13.21 36.19
C PRO A 483 -10.60 12.48 36.00
N SER A 484 -10.03 12.62 34.81
CA SER A 484 -8.67 12.14 34.52
C SER A 484 -7.64 12.84 35.41
N GLU A 485 -6.59 12.14 35.84
CA GLU A 485 -5.44 12.79 36.47
C GLU A 485 -4.64 13.62 35.43
N PHE A 486 -4.73 13.22 34.16
CA PHE A 486 -3.99 13.77 33.04
C PHE A 486 -4.80 14.83 32.28
N VAL A 487 -4.10 15.65 31.48
CA VAL A 487 -4.73 16.60 30.54
C VAL A 487 -5.36 15.89 29.32
N VAL A 488 -5.29 14.57 29.27
CA VAL A 488 -5.82 13.69 28.22
C VAL A 488 -6.78 12.67 28.85
N TYR A 489 -7.54 11.94 28.04
CA TYR A 489 -8.38 10.87 28.56
C TYR A 489 -7.53 9.76 29.20
N GLU A 490 -8.09 9.11 30.21
CA GLU A 490 -7.51 7.94 30.86
C GLU A 490 -8.57 6.84 30.83
N LEU A 491 -8.26 5.69 30.23
CA LEU A 491 -9.17 4.55 30.21
C LEU A 491 -8.76 3.59 31.33
N GLN A 492 -9.63 3.44 32.33
CA GLN A 492 -9.37 2.58 33.46
C GLN A 492 -9.71 1.13 33.09
N SER A 493 -8.71 0.26 33.05
CA SER A 493 -8.92 -1.19 32.99
C SER A 493 -9.48 -1.69 34.34
N PRO A 494 -10.36 -2.71 34.35
CA PRO A 494 -10.88 -3.27 35.59
C PRO A 494 -9.73 -3.85 36.43
N SER A 495 -9.57 -3.35 37.65
CA SER A 495 -8.54 -3.83 38.57
C SER A 495 -8.79 -5.29 38.94
N ALA A 496 -7.75 -6.12 38.86
CA ALA A 496 -7.79 -7.56 39.19
C ALA A 496 -8.09 -7.89 40.68
N GLY A 497 -8.49 -6.91 41.48
CA GLY A 497 -8.84 -7.05 42.90
C GLY A 497 -10.34 -7.18 43.20
N ASP A 498 -11.24 -6.91 42.25
CA ASP A 498 -12.70 -6.95 42.46
C ASP A 498 -13.36 -8.30 42.08
N CYS A 499 -12.58 -9.39 42.00
CA CYS A 499 -13.12 -10.71 41.66
C CYS A 499 -13.75 -11.46 42.85
N ASP A 500 -13.67 -10.94 44.08
CA ASP A 500 -14.23 -11.55 45.29
C ASP A 500 -15.60 -10.94 45.69
N ALA A 501 -16.57 -10.91 44.77
CA ALA A 501 -17.97 -10.66 45.13
C ALA A 501 -19.02 -11.26 44.14
N ILE A 502 -19.58 -12.41 44.54
CA ILE A 502 -20.99 -12.83 44.35
C ILE A 502 -21.46 -13.27 42.94
N LEU A 503 -21.74 -14.58 42.89
CA LEU A 503 -22.53 -15.39 41.94
C LEU A 503 -23.40 -14.71 40.87
N GLY A 504 -23.24 -15.17 39.62
CA GLY A 504 -24.31 -15.20 38.60
C GLY A 504 -23.79 -15.42 37.16
N PRO A 505 -24.46 -16.25 36.31
CA PRO A 505 -24.08 -16.40 34.90
C PRO A 505 -24.65 -15.25 34.06
N GLN A 506 -24.24 -14.02 34.35
CA GLN A 506 -24.42 -12.89 33.43
C GLN A 506 -23.10 -12.61 32.71
N MET A 507 -23.20 -12.22 31.42
CA MET A 507 -22.03 -11.85 30.62
C MET A 507 -21.30 -10.68 31.31
N SER A 508 -20.10 -10.94 31.83
CA SER A 508 -19.24 -9.91 32.40
C SER A 508 -18.81 -8.93 31.32
N THR A 509 -19.55 -7.84 31.13
CA THR A 509 -19.06 -6.68 30.40
C THR A 509 -17.87 -6.14 31.18
N SER A 510 -16.67 -6.20 30.58
CA SER A 510 -15.49 -5.59 31.14
C SER A 510 -15.72 -4.08 31.25
N ASN A 511 -15.98 -3.58 32.45
CA ASN A 511 -16.38 -2.20 32.71
C ASN A 511 -15.19 -1.24 32.64
N SER A 512 -14.54 -1.16 31.47
CA SER A 512 -13.52 -0.16 31.20
C SER A 512 -14.17 1.21 31.08
N ALA A 513 -13.89 2.10 32.04
CA ALA A 513 -14.51 3.42 32.11
C ALA A 513 -13.54 4.53 31.69
N LEU A 514 -14.02 5.44 30.85
CA LEU A 514 -13.25 6.56 30.31
C LEU A 514 -13.35 7.78 31.24
N ARG A 515 -12.22 8.17 31.85
CA ARG A 515 -12.09 9.36 32.71
C ARG A 515 -11.79 10.58 31.84
N ALA A 516 -12.62 11.62 31.96
CA ALA A 516 -12.51 12.80 31.10
C ALA A 516 -11.50 13.84 31.65
N PRO A 517 -10.65 14.43 30.79
CA PRO A 517 -9.86 15.61 31.15
C PRO A 517 -10.76 16.85 31.25
N PRO A 518 -10.34 17.90 31.99
CA PRO A 518 -11.10 19.15 32.09
C PRO A 518 -11.10 19.97 30.79
N ASP A 519 -9.99 19.93 30.04
CA ASP A 519 -9.87 20.52 28.70
C ASP A 519 -10.17 19.49 27.61
N ALA A 520 -10.79 19.92 26.51
CA ALA A 520 -11.11 19.03 25.40
C ALA A 520 -9.85 18.47 24.70
N SER A 521 -9.67 17.15 24.77
CA SER A 521 -8.63 16.39 24.08
C SER A 521 -9.23 15.32 23.16
N LEU A 522 -8.40 14.74 22.29
CA LEU A 522 -8.72 13.55 21.47
C LEU A 522 -7.70 12.41 21.68
N TRP A 523 -6.81 12.58 22.65
CA TRP A 523 -5.80 11.60 23.02
C TRP A 523 -6.21 10.90 24.32
N CYS A 524 -5.82 9.64 24.45
CA CYS A 524 -6.04 8.81 25.61
C CYS A 524 -4.76 8.04 25.97
N ILE A 525 -4.54 7.82 27.27
CA ILE A 525 -3.51 6.95 27.83
C ILE A 525 -4.10 5.55 28.00
#